data_AF-A0A1F5GZQ9-F1
#
_entry.id   AF-A0A1F5GZQ9-F1
#
_cell.length_a   1.000
_cell.length_b   1.000
_cell.length_c   1.000
_cell.angle_alpha   90.00
_cell.angle_beta   90.00
_cell.angle_gamma   90.00
#
_symmetry.space_group_name_H-M   'P 1'
#
loop_
_entity.id
_entity.type
_entity.pdbx_description
1 polymer ?
#
loop_
_entity_poly.entity_id
_entity_poly.type
_entity_poly.pdbx_seq_one_letter_code
_entity_poly.pdbx_strand_id
1 'polypeptide(L)'
;MNSKKDLTVCILCGNLRVFSKQWKDKADGRGSVITHMESVCADSECQKKVDAKFAEIRERREAADEKRKGIIIARRSKLQA
;
A
#
# COMPACT_ATOMS: atom_id res chain seq x y z
N MET A 1 26.82 3.61 -15.15
CA MET A 1 25.52 4.31 -15.27
C MET A 1 24.75 4.14 -13.97
N ASN A 2 24.90 5.09 -13.03
CA ASN A 2 24.19 5.02 -11.74
C ASN A 2 22.77 5.54 -11.95
N SER A 3 21.86 4.59 -12.15
CA SER A 3 20.42 4.80 -12.20
C SER A 3 19.99 5.52 -10.93
N LYS A 4 19.47 6.74 -11.06
CA LYS A 4 18.91 7.54 -9.97
C LYS A 4 17.77 6.72 -9.35
N LYS A 5 18.06 5.97 -8.28
CA LYS A 5 17.04 5.31 -7.47
C LYS A 5 16.25 6.41 -6.78
N ASP A 6 14.94 6.45 -7.03
CA ASP A 6 14.05 7.51 -6.59
C ASP A 6 14.30 7.90 -5.13
N LEU A 7 14.88 9.09 -4.94
CA LEU A 7 15.28 9.66 -3.65
C LEU A 7 14.03 10.13 -2.91
N THR A 8 13.21 9.17 -2.51
CA THR A 8 12.06 9.42 -1.66
C THR A 8 12.54 9.61 -0.23
N VAL A 9 12.02 10.66 0.41
CA VAL A 9 12.40 11.01 1.77
C VAL A 9 11.48 10.32 2.76
N CYS A 10 12.00 9.87 3.89
CA CYS A 10 11.19 9.30 4.94
C CYS A 10 10.31 10.38 5.58
N ILE A 11 8.99 10.18 5.59
CA ILE A 11 8.02 11.10 6.18
C ILE A 11 8.15 11.27 7.70
N LEU A 12 8.84 10.35 8.39
CA LEU A 12 9.03 10.42 9.84
C LEU A 12 10.37 11.07 10.20
N CYS A 13 11.48 10.57 9.66
CA CYS A 13 12.82 11.02 10.07
C CYS A 13 13.51 11.94 9.06
N GLY A 14 12.95 12.17 7.87
CA GLY A 14 13.58 13.00 6.83
C GLY A 14 14.82 12.39 6.17
N ASN A 15 15.22 11.18 6.53
CA ASN A 15 16.32 10.48 5.86
C ASN A 15 15.90 9.92 4.50
N LEU A 16 16.87 9.76 3.61
CA LEU A 16 16.63 9.14 2.30
C LEU A 16 16.24 7.67 2.47
N ARG A 17 15.20 7.25 1.76
CA ARG A 17 14.82 5.85 1.65
C ARG A 17 15.78 5.10 0.74
N VAL A 18 16.05 3.86 1.10
CA VAL A 18 16.88 2.94 0.32
C VAL A 18 15.98 2.00 -0.47
N PHE A 19 16.43 1.62 -1.65
CA PHE A 19 15.72 0.65 -2.49
C PHE A 19 15.68 -0.71 -1.81
N SER A 20 14.49 -1.28 -1.70
CA SER A 20 14.26 -2.62 -1.14
C SER A 20 14.15 -3.65 -2.24
N LYS A 21 13.08 -3.58 -3.05
CA LYS A 21 12.82 -4.55 -4.11
C LYS A 21 12.04 -3.94 -5.26
N GLN A 22 12.14 -4.57 -6.42
CA GLN A 22 11.35 -4.26 -7.61
C GLN A 22 10.80 -5.55 -8.17
N TRP A 23 9.52 -5.56 -8.55
CA TRP A 23 8.89 -6.70 -9.20
C TRP A 23 7.97 -6.24 -10.31
N LYS A 24 7.73 -7.12 -11.27
CA LYS A 24 6.83 -6.87 -12.38
C LYS A 24 5.58 -7.71 -12.16
N ASP A 25 4.44 -7.05 -12.19
CA ASP A 25 3.15 -7.70 -12.09
C ASP A 25 2.37 -7.51 -13.39
N LYS A 26 1.53 -8.47 -13.74
CA LYS A 26 0.62 -8.38 -14.89
C LYS A 26 -0.77 -8.13 -14.35
N ALA A 27 -1.35 -6.97 -14.62
CA ALA A 27 -2.71 -6.67 -14.23
C ALA A 27 -3.68 -7.71 -14.86
N ASP A 28 -4.32 -8.50 -13.99
CA ASP A 28 -5.41 -9.45 -14.21
C ASP A 28 -5.62 -9.91 -15.67
N GLY A 29 -4.71 -10.77 -16.14
CA GLY A 29 -4.93 -11.68 -17.26
C GLY A 29 -4.86 -11.11 -18.68
N ARG A 30 -5.02 -9.79 -18.91
CA ARG A 30 -4.91 -9.17 -20.25
C ARG A 30 -4.26 -7.78 -20.26
N GLY A 31 -3.60 -7.38 -19.18
CA GLY A 31 -3.11 -6.01 -18.98
C GLY A 31 -1.60 -5.80 -19.12
N SER A 32 -1.23 -4.53 -19.33
CA SER A 32 0.12 -3.98 -19.36
C SER A 32 0.97 -4.45 -18.16
N VAL A 33 2.27 -4.63 -18.40
CA VAL A 33 3.23 -4.98 -17.35
C VAL A 33 3.41 -3.78 -16.41
N ILE A 34 2.99 -3.91 -15.16
CA ILE A 34 3.19 -2.91 -14.12
C ILE A 34 4.51 -3.22 -13.42
N THR A 35 5.40 -2.23 -13.36
CA THR A 35 6.65 -2.35 -12.60
C THR A 35 6.48 -1.67 -11.25
N HIS A 36 6.49 -2.47 -10.19
CA HIS A 36 6.42 -2.01 -8.82
C HIS A 36 7.82 -1.83 -8.26
N MET A 37 8.05 -0.73 -7.55
CA MET A 37 9.27 -0.44 -6.82
C MET A 37 8.94 -0.13 -5.37
N GLU A 38 9.69 -0.74 -4.45
CA GLU A 38 9.53 -0.55 -3.02
C GLU A 38 10.82 0.02 -2.43
N SER A 39 10.67 1.03 -1.58
CA SER A 39 11.74 1.70 -0.85
C SER A 39 11.42 1.76 0.65
N VAL A 40 12.45 1.55 1.48
CA VAL A 40 12.35 1.50 2.95
C VAL A 40 13.24 2.56 3.58
N CYS A 41 12.91 2.99 4.79
CA CYS A 41 13.78 3.85 5.58
C CYS A 41 15.07 3.10 5.93
N ALA A 42 16.22 3.78 5.82
CA ALA A 42 17.52 3.21 6.20
C ALA A 42 17.64 2.91 7.70
N ASP A 43 16.92 3.67 8.54
CA ASP A 43 16.81 3.43 9.97
C ASP A 43 15.70 2.41 10.26
N SER A 44 16.10 1.26 10.84
CA SER A 44 15.22 0.15 11.16
C SER A 44 14.17 0.47 12.24
N GLU A 45 14.49 1.33 13.20
CA GLU A 45 13.52 1.73 14.24
C GLU A 45 12.48 2.68 13.66
N CYS A 46 12.94 3.61 12.81
CA CYS A 46 12.05 4.48 12.06
C CYS A 46 11.15 3.66 11.12
N GLN A 47 11.70 2.68 10.41
CA GLN A 47 10.94 1.81 9.52
C GLN A 47 9.82 1.06 10.26
N LYS A 48 10.08 0.50 11.45
CA LYS A 48 9.05 -0.14 12.28
C LYS A 48 7.88 0.81 12.61
N LYS A 49 8.17 2.08 12.91
CA LYS A 49 7.14 3.09 13.19
C LYS A 49 6.31 3.41 11.94
N VAL A 50 6.99 3.54 10.78
CA VAL A 50 6.33 3.73 9.48
C VAL A 50 5.39 2.56 9.19
N ASP A 51 5.86 1.33 9.34
CA ASP A 51 5.09 0.11 9.06
C ASP A 51 3.89 -0.03 9.99
N ALA A 52 4.06 0.24 11.30
CA ALA A 52 2.97 0.25 12.26
C ALA A 52 1.87 1.26 11.87
N LYS A 53 2.26 2.45 11.39
CA LYS A 53 1.30 3.47 10.94
C LYS A 53 0.56 3.04 9.67
N PHE A 54 1.26 2.43 8.71
CA PHE A 54 0.61 1.91 7.52
C PHE A 54 -0.32 0.73 7.80
N ALA A 55 0.03 -0.14 8.77
CA ALA A 55 -0.83 -1.21 9.24
C ALA A 55 -2.13 -0.66 9.85
N GLU A 56 -2.03 0.30 10.77
CA GLU A 56 -3.18 0.96 11.40
C GLU A 56 -4.13 1.58 10.35
N ILE A 57 -3.57 2.27 9.35
CA ILE A 57 -4.34 2.88 8.26
C ILE A 57 -5.01 1.81 7.39
N ARG A 58 -4.30 0.70 7.10
CA ARG A 58 -4.82 -0.41 6.29
C ARG A 58 -5.99 -1.07 7.00
N GLU A 59 -5.83 -1.46 8.26
CA GLU A 59 -6.88 -2.10 9.06
C GLU A 59 -8.14 -1.22 9.14
N ARG A 60 -7.96 0.09 9.38
CA ARG A 60 -9.08 1.04 9.40
C ARG A 60 -9.81 1.11 8.05
N ARG A 61 -9.07 1.09 6.94
CA ARG A 61 -9.66 1.09 5.59
C ARG A 61 -10.42 -0.21 5.32
N GLU A 62 -9.82 -1.36 5.61
CA GLU A 62 -10.42 -2.67 5.40
C GLU A 62 -11.71 -2.83 6.21
N ALA A 63 -11.71 -2.42 7.49
CA ALA A 63 -12.91 -2.44 8.31
C ALA A 63 -14.03 -1.52 7.77
N ALA A 64 -13.67 -0.33 7.27
CA ALA A 64 -14.63 0.59 6.66
C ALA A 64 -15.20 0.03 5.35
N ASP A 65 -14.38 -0.61 4.53
CA ASP A 65 -14.81 -1.20 3.27
C ASP A 65 -15.69 -2.45 3.50
N GLU A 66 -15.38 -3.26 4.52
CA GLU A 66 -16.22 -4.39 4.92
C GLU A 66 -17.60 -3.92 5.39
N LYS A 67 -17.64 -2.87 6.23
CA LYS A 67 -18.90 -2.26 6.66
C LYS A 67 -19.71 -1.73 5.46
N ARG A 68 -19.05 -1.08 4.49
CA ARG A 68 -19.71 -0.59 3.26
C ARG A 68 -20.30 -1.74 2.45
N LYS A 69 -19.54 -2.83 2.24
CA LYS A 69 -20.03 -4.04 1.55
C LYS A 69 -21.26 -4.61 2.24
N GLY A 70 -21.23 -4.76 3.56
CA GLY A 70 -22.36 -5.26 4.34
C GLY A 70 -23.63 -4.42 4.16
N ILE A 71 -23.52 -3.08 4.16
CA ILE A 71 -24.65 -2.17 3.90
C ILE A 71 -25.22 -2.35 2.50
N ILE A 72 -24.35 -2.46 1.48
CA ILE A 72 -24.77 -2.66 0.08
C ILE A 72 -25.52 -3.98 -0.08
N ILE A 73 -24.99 -5.06 0.51
CA ILE A 73 -25.63 -6.38 0.48
C ILE A 73 -27.00 -6.31 1.16
N ALA A 74 -27.07 -5.77 2.39
CA ALA A 74 -28.34 -5.65 3.13
C ALA A 74 -29.39 -4.81 2.38
N ARG A 75 -28.98 -3.73 1.70
CA ARG A 75 -29.86 -2.95 0.84
C ARG A 75 -30.37 -3.77 -0.35
N ARG A 76 -29.49 -4.54 -0.99
CA ARG A 76 -29.86 -5.40 -2.13
C ARG A 76 -30.83 -6.51 -1.71
N SER A 77 -30.62 -7.12 -0.55
CA SER A 77 -31.52 -8.14 0.01
C SER A 77 -32.92 -7.60 0.31
N LYS A 78 -33.02 -6.35 0.82
CA LYS A 78 -34.32 -5.70 1.10
C LYS A 78 -35.09 -5.25 -0.15
N LEU A 79 -34.42 -5.10 -1.30
CA LEU A 79 -35.06 -4.76 -2.57
C LEU A 79 -35.59 -5.99 -3.32
N GLN A 80 -35.19 -7.20 -2.90
CA GLN A 80 -35.57 -8.47 -3.52
C GLN A 80 -36.65 -9.23 -2.73
N ALA A 81 -37.08 -8.70 -1.58
CA ALA A 81 -38.18 -9.20 -0.75
C ALA A 81 -39.37 -8.24 -0.84
#